data_AF-A0A358XRE8-F1
#
_entry.id   AF-A0A358XRE8-F1
#
_cell.length_a   1.000
_cell.length_b   1.000
_cell.length_c   1.000
_cell.angle_alpha   90.00
_cell.angle_beta   90.00
_cell.angle_gamma   90.00
#
_symmetry.space_group_name_H-M   'P 1'
#
loop_
_entity.id
_entity.type
_entity.pdbx_description
1 polymer ?
#
loop_
_entity_poly.entity_id
_entity_poly.type
_entity_poly.pdbx_seq_one_letter_code
_entity_poly.pdbx_strand_id
1 'polypeptide(L)'
;MGNGIFPTEITGQAANDLRDKGAEFGSNTKRPRRVGWLDIPALKYAIMLNGVTELVLTKADILNEMAEIPVCTHWEIDEQKISLAFSQSYEQKIKPIWKYLKGWNTDFCNIKQANLLPQTLRTFISFLEEELEVPIKYLSTGPQREELIKLAK
;
A
#
# COMPACT_ATOMS: atom_id res chain seq x y z
N MET A 1 18.96 5.99 -4.72
CA MET A 1 17.75 5.88 -3.87
C MET A 1 17.80 7.00 -2.87
N GLY A 2 16.66 7.68 -2.70
CA GLY A 2 16.59 9.00 -2.07
C GLY A 2 16.74 8.98 -0.56
N ASN A 3 17.42 10.01 -0.05
CA ASN A 3 17.63 10.28 1.37
C ASN A 3 16.45 11.04 2.01
N GLY A 4 15.29 11.12 1.35
CA GLY A 4 14.13 11.86 1.84
C GLY A 4 13.43 11.19 3.02
N ILE A 5 12.58 11.94 3.71
CA ILE A 5 11.73 11.39 4.79
C ILE A 5 10.81 10.30 4.21
N PHE A 6 10.67 9.21 4.94
CA PHE A 6 9.75 8.12 4.61
C PHE A 6 9.00 7.72 5.87
N PRO A 7 7.82 8.33 6.13
CA PRO A 7 7.11 8.21 7.41
C PRO A 7 6.78 6.77 7.80
N THR A 8 6.48 5.92 6.82
CA THR A 8 6.07 4.53 7.02
C THR A 8 7.20 3.53 6.81
N GLU A 9 8.45 3.97 6.72
CA GLU A 9 9.61 3.10 6.51
C GLU A 9 9.74 2.06 7.63
N ILE A 10 9.99 0.82 7.23
CA ILE A 10 10.34 -0.26 8.13
C ILE A 10 11.79 -0.67 7.96
N THR A 11 12.39 -1.15 9.06
CA THR A 11 13.77 -1.61 9.11
C THR A 11 13.85 -2.98 9.77
N GLY A 12 15.03 -3.62 9.71
CA GLY A 12 15.24 -4.95 10.29
C GLY A 12 14.65 -6.09 9.48
N GLN A 13 14.34 -7.20 10.15
CA GLN A 13 13.95 -8.46 9.49
C GLN A 13 12.68 -8.33 8.66
N ALA A 14 11.62 -7.71 9.20
CA ALA A 14 10.37 -7.51 8.48
C ALA A 14 10.57 -6.72 7.16
N ALA A 15 11.49 -5.75 7.15
CA ALA A 15 11.83 -5.02 5.93
C ALA A 15 12.59 -5.88 4.92
N ASN A 16 13.46 -6.79 5.39
CA ASN A 16 14.16 -7.73 4.53
C ASN A 16 13.17 -8.71 3.90
N ASP A 17 12.29 -9.32 4.71
CA ASP A 17 11.27 -10.26 4.24
C ASP A 17 10.36 -9.63 3.18
N LEU A 18 9.93 -8.38 3.42
CA LEU A 18 9.10 -7.64 2.47
C LEU A 18 9.84 -7.32 1.16
N ARG A 19 11.13 -6.98 1.24
CA ARG A 19 11.95 -6.75 0.03
C ARG A 19 12.15 -8.01 -0.78
N ASP A 20 12.42 -9.13 -0.11
CA ASP A 20 12.68 -10.41 -0.75
C ASP A 20 11.41 -10.93 -1.44
N LYS A 21 10.28 -10.92 -0.74
CA LYS A 21 8.96 -11.27 -1.32
C LYS A 21 8.60 -10.37 -2.49
N GLY A 22 8.89 -9.07 -2.40
CA GLY A 22 8.55 -8.10 -3.42
C GLY A 22 9.57 -7.89 -4.53
N ALA A 23 10.70 -8.60 -4.50
CA ALA A 23 11.86 -8.34 -5.35
C ALA A 23 12.24 -6.85 -5.41
N GLU A 24 12.23 -6.16 -4.25
CA GLU A 24 12.43 -4.71 -4.14
C GLU A 24 13.92 -4.31 -4.16
N PHE A 25 14.56 -4.59 -5.30
CA PHE A 25 15.96 -4.29 -5.56
C PHE A 25 16.11 -3.50 -6.86
N GLY A 26 17.16 -2.68 -6.93
CA GLY A 26 17.54 -2.02 -8.18
C GLY A 26 17.82 -3.06 -9.27
N SER A 27 17.24 -2.90 -10.45
CA SER A 27 17.36 -3.87 -11.56
C SER A 27 18.81 -4.17 -11.94
N ASN A 28 19.63 -3.12 -12.08
CA ASN A 28 21.04 -3.23 -12.47
C ASN A 28 21.99 -3.34 -11.27
N THR A 29 21.72 -2.59 -10.20
CA THR A 29 22.66 -2.45 -9.07
C THR A 29 22.43 -3.47 -7.96
N LYS A 30 21.28 -4.16 -7.98
CA LYS A 30 20.81 -5.05 -6.90
C LYS A 30 20.77 -4.40 -5.51
N ARG A 31 20.87 -3.06 -5.43
CA ARG A 31 20.76 -2.33 -4.17
C ARG A 31 19.32 -2.46 -3.61
N PRO A 32 19.13 -2.80 -2.33
CA PRO A 32 17.80 -2.90 -1.73
C PRO A 32 17.09 -1.54 -1.71
N ARG A 33 15.80 -1.53 -2.04
CA ARG A 33 14.91 -0.36 -1.87
C ARG A 33 14.51 -0.19 -0.42
N ARG A 34 14.32 1.06 -0.02
CA ARG A 34 13.61 1.38 1.22
C ARG A 34 12.17 0.89 1.04
N VAL A 35 11.63 0.24 2.05
CA VAL A 35 10.27 -0.30 2.03
C VAL A 35 9.53 0.17 3.26
N GLY A 36 8.22 0.27 3.15
CA GLY A 36 7.36 0.78 4.19
C GLY A 36 5.93 0.33 3.95
N TRP A 37 5.08 0.64 4.91
CA TRP A 37 3.65 0.35 4.81
C TRP A 37 2.90 1.39 3.98
N LEU A 38 1.68 1.04 3.59
CA LEU A 38 0.82 1.93 2.80
C LEU A 38 0.54 3.24 3.56
N ASP A 39 0.74 4.37 2.87
CA ASP A 39 0.61 5.73 3.42
C ASP A 39 -0.54 6.47 2.72
N ILE A 40 -1.68 6.60 3.42
CA ILE A 40 -2.87 7.26 2.89
C ILE A 40 -2.67 8.78 2.72
N PRO A 41 -2.11 9.54 3.68
CA PRO A 41 -1.86 10.97 3.48
C PRO A 41 -1.02 11.28 2.23
N ALA A 42 0.04 10.52 1.98
CA ALA A 42 0.86 10.68 0.78
C ALA A 42 0.09 10.29 -0.49
N LEU A 43 -0.69 9.21 -0.46
CA LEU A 43 -1.47 8.75 -1.60
C LEU A 43 -2.61 9.72 -1.96
N LYS A 44 -3.32 10.27 -0.96
CA LYS A 44 -4.32 11.34 -1.15
C LYS A 44 -3.72 12.56 -1.84
N TYR A 45 -2.52 12.96 -1.43
CA TYR A 45 -1.81 14.08 -2.06
C TYR A 45 -1.47 13.79 -3.52
N ALA A 46 -0.98 12.59 -3.82
CA ALA A 46 -0.70 12.17 -5.20
C ALA A 46 -1.97 12.13 -6.07
N ILE A 47 -3.09 11.63 -5.54
CA ILE A 47 -4.39 11.62 -6.22
C ILE A 47 -4.84 13.04 -6.54
N MET A 48 -4.82 13.92 -5.55
CA MET A 48 -5.22 15.32 -5.69
C MET A 48 -4.39 16.05 -6.75
N LEU A 49 -3.06 15.88 -6.71
CA LEU A 49 -2.17 16.57 -7.65
C LEU A 49 -2.33 16.12 -9.10
N ASN A 50 -2.60 14.83 -9.33
CA ASN A 50 -2.63 14.25 -10.66
C ASN A 50 -4.06 14.09 -11.22
N GLY A 51 -5.10 14.42 -10.45
CA GLY A 51 -6.49 14.22 -10.87
C GLY A 51 -6.83 12.75 -11.12
N VAL A 52 -6.31 11.85 -10.29
CA VAL A 52 -6.49 10.40 -10.46
C VAL A 52 -7.96 10.03 -10.27
N THR A 53 -8.55 9.35 -11.25
CA THR A 53 -9.95 8.93 -11.23
C THR A 53 -10.15 7.45 -10.90
N GLU A 54 -9.12 6.62 -11.10
CA GLU A 54 -9.15 5.17 -10.86
C GLU A 54 -7.76 4.69 -10.42
N LEU A 55 -7.72 3.70 -9.53
CA LEU A 55 -6.50 3.11 -9.00
C LEU A 55 -6.34 1.64 -9.41
N VAL A 56 -5.08 1.20 -9.42
CA VAL A 56 -4.70 -0.22 -9.48
C VAL A 56 -3.95 -0.58 -8.21
N LEU A 57 -4.50 -1.51 -7.43
CA LEU A 57 -3.80 -2.07 -6.29
C LEU A 57 -2.89 -3.19 -6.77
N THR A 58 -1.59 -3.06 -6.56
CA THR A 58 -0.60 -4.06 -7.00
C THR A 58 0.01 -4.78 -5.82
N LYS A 59 0.59 -5.96 -6.09
CA LYS A 59 1.42 -6.69 -5.13
C LYS A 59 0.68 -7.11 -3.85
N ALA A 60 -0.62 -7.40 -3.95
CA ALA A 60 -1.40 -7.90 -2.81
C ALA A 60 -0.94 -9.32 -2.37
N ASP A 61 -0.33 -10.08 -3.26
CA ASP A 61 0.31 -11.37 -2.97
C ASP A 61 1.44 -11.27 -1.94
N ILE A 62 2.18 -10.17 -1.92
CA ILE A 62 3.29 -9.96 -0.98
C ILE A 62 2.80 -9.94 0.48
N LEU A 63 1.62 -9.36 0.71
CA LEU A 63 1.04 -9.20 2.04
C LEU A 63 0.19 -10.39 2.49
N ASN A 64 0.07 -11.42 1.64
CA ASN A 64 -0.90 -12.51 1.80
C ASN A 64 -0.78 -13.26 3.13
N GLU A 65 0.45 -13.56 3.55
CA GLU A 65 0.74 -14.35 4.75
C GLU A 65 0.67 -13.53 6.05
N MET A 66 0.43 -12.22 5.97
CA MET A 66 0.33 -11.37 7.16
C MET A 66 -1.00 -11.59 7.87
N ALA A 67 -0.99 -11.76 9.19
CA ALA A 67 -2.22 -11.82 9.98
C ALA A 67 -2.94 -10.46 10.01
N GLU A 68 -2.17 -9.38 10.13
CA GLU A 68 -2.66 -8.01 10.13
C GLU A 68 -1.77 -7.12 9.26
N ILE A 69 -2.39 -6.20 8.53
CA ILE A 69 -1.74 -5.28 7.61
C ILE A 69 -1.86 -3.87 8.19
N PRO A 70 -0.73 -3.26 8.61
CA PRO A 70 -0.72 -1.87 9.03
C PRO A 70 -0.88 -0.93 7.84
N VAL A 71 -1.76 0.05 8.00
CA VAL A 71 -1.97 1.14 7.05
C VAL A 71 -1.87 2.46 7.80
N CYS A 72 -1.03 3.38 7.33
CA CYS A 72 -0.93 4.71 7.87
C CYS A 72 -2.10 5.54 7.35
N THR A 73 -3.03 5.89 8.25
CA THR A 73 -4.25 6.64 7.90
C THR A 73 -4.04 8.15 8.01
N HIS A 74 -3.19 8.55 8.95
CA HIS A 74 -2.91 9.94 9.27
C HIS A 74 -1.47 10.08 9.70
N TRP A 75 -0.96 11.29 9.62
CA TRP A 75 0.27 11.70 10.29
C TRP A 75 -0.07 12.50 11.53
N GLU A 76 0.80 12.43 12.54
CA GLU A 76 0.87 13.39 13.64
C GLU A 76 2.11 14.26 13.40
N ILE A 77 1.87 15.57 13.33
CA ILE A 77 2.89 16.61 13.19
C ILE A 77 2.55 17.69 14.20
N ASP A 78 3.48 18.01 15.11
CA ASP A 78 3.27 19.01 16.17
C ASP A 78 1.94 18.80 16.92
N GLU A 79 1.66 17.54 17.28
CA GLU A 79 0.43 17.09 17.96
C GLU A 79 -0.88 17.25 17.15
N GLN A 80 -0.78 17.69 15.89
CA GLN A 80 -1.90 17.82 14.98
C GLN A 80 -2.03 16.61 14.07
N LYS A 81 -3.27 16.15 13.90
CA LYS A 81 -3.61 15.03 13.03
C LYS A 81 -3.80 15.52 11.59
N ILE A 82 -2.95 15.03 10.69
CA ILE A 82 -2.91 15.40 9.28
C ILE A 82 -3.39 14.22 8.43
N SER A 83 -4.43 14.43 7.63
CA SER A 83 -5.01 13.41 6.73
C SER A 83 -4.54 13.54 5.28
N LEU A 84 -3.89 14.65 4.92
CA LEU A 84 -3.43 14.96 3.57
C LEU A 84 -2.02 15.54 3.66
N ALA A 85 -1.06 14.92 2.96
CA ALA A 85 0.29 15.45 2.88
C ALA A 85 0.32 16.80 2.14
N PHE A 86 1.29 17.64 2.47
CA PHE A 86 1.61 18.86 1.72
C PHE A 86 3.13 19.04 1.65
N SER A 87 3.62 19.91 0.77
CA SER A 87 5.06 20.03 0.46
C SER A 87 5.93 20.22 1.70
N GLN A 88 5.49 21.04 2.65
CA GLN A 88 6.20 21.34 3.89
C GLN A 88 6.12 20.23 4.96
N SER A 89 5.20 19.27 4.85
CA SER A 89 5.06 18.20 5.84
C SER A 89 6.36 17.40 6.01
N TYR A 90 7.11 17.22 4.92
CA TYR A 90 8.37 16.46 4.89
C TYR A 90 9.58 17.23 5.44
N GLU A 91 9.39 18.44 5.97
CA GLU A 91 10.44 19.18 6.72
C GLU A 91 10.28 18.98 8.24
N GLN A 92 9.18 18.34 8.67
CA GLN A 92 8.79 18.20 10.06
C GLN A 92 8.97 16.76 10.55
N LYS A 93 8.93 16.57 11.88
CA LYS A 93 8.97 15.25 12.51
C LYS A 93 7.60 14.59 12.40
N ILE A 94 7.43 13.76 11.38
CA ILE A 94 6.20 13.01 11.13
C ILE A 94 6.17 11.75 12.00
N LYS A 95 5.05 11.52 12.69
CA LYS A 95 4.73 10.20 13.28
C LYS A 95 3.51 9.59 12.56
N PRO A 96 3.62 8.37 12.00
CA PRO A 96 2.47 7.71 11.37
C PRO A 96 1.45 7.23 12.42
N ILE A 97 0.16 7.40 12.11
CA ILE A 97 -0.97 6.87 12.88
C ILE A 97 -1.53 5.64 12.14
N TRP A 98 -1.41 4.49 12.80
CA TRP A 98 -1.70 3.18 12.21
C TRP A 98 -3.15 2.72 12.42
N LYS A 99 -3.71 2.09 11.39
CA LYS A 99 -4.86 1.19 11.48
C LYS A 99 -4.41 -0.20 11.02
N TYR A 100 -4.83 -1.23 11.74
CA TYR A 100 -4.52 -2.62 11.41
C TYR A 100 -5.75 -3.28 10.81
N LEU A 101 -5.59 -3.87 9.62
CA LEU A 101 -6.64 -4.58 8.91
C LEU A 101 -6.29 -6.05 8.86
N LYS A 102 -7.29 -6.93 8.93
CA LYS A 102 -7.04 -8.37 8.83
C LYS A 102 -6.46 -8.70 7.46
N GLY A 103 -5.39 -9.50 7.44
CA GLY A 103 -4.88 -10.08 6.21
C GLY A 103 -5.81 -11.14 5.64
N TRP A 104 -5.41 -11.73 4.51
CA TRP A 104 -6.29 -12.59 3.72
C TRP A 104 -5.85 -14.04 3.55
N ASN A 105 -4.57 -14.37 3.72
CA ASN A 105 -4.03 -15.74 3.69
C ASN A 105 -4.77 -16.68 2.71
N THR A 106 -4.71 -16.32 1.43
CA THR A 106 -5.51 -16.90 0.36
C THR A 106 -4.62 -17.40 -0.77
N ASP A 107 -4.97 -18.52 -1.37
CA ASP A 107 -4.34 -18.98 -2.60
C ASP A 107 -4.85 -18.20 -3.81
N PHE A 108 -3.98 -17.40 -4.41
CA PHE A 108 -4.31 -16.59 -5.59
C PHE A 108 -4.25 -17.38 -6.90
N CYS A 109 -3.66 -18.57 -6.95
CA CYS A 109 -3.43 -19.31 -8.20
C CYS A 109 -4.70 -19.54 -9.03
N ASN A 110 -5.88 -19.62 -8.38
CA ASN A 110 -7.16 -19.89 -9.02
C ASN A 110 -8.15 -18.71 -9.00
N ILE A 111 -7.75 -17.54 -8.47
CA ILE A 111 -8.64 -16.39 -8.35
C ILE A 111 -8.47 -15.51 -9.60
N LYS A 112 -9.40 -15.64 -10.54
CA LYS A 112 -9.43 -14.80 -11.77
C LYS A 112 -10.59 -13.82 -11.82
N GLN A 113 -11.46 -13.85 -10.81
CA GLN A 113 -12.67 -13.06 -10.76
C GLN A 113 -12.83 -12.40 -9.38
N ALA A 114 -13.30 -11.16 -9.37
CA ALA A 114 -13.45 -10.39 -8.13
C ALA A 114 -14.41 -11.04 -7.13
N ASN A 115 -15.42 -11.76 -7.61
CA ASN A 115 -16.39 -12.49 -6.78
C ASN A 115 -15.79 -13.72 -6.05
N LEU A 116 -14.56 -14.13 -6.36
CA LEU A 116 -13.83 -15.18 -5.66
C LEU A 116 -12.82 -14.62 -4.64
N LEU A 117 -12.66 -13.29 -4.56
CA LEU A 117 -11.76 -12.67 -3.59
C LEU A 117 -12.25 -12.91 -2.15
N PRO A 118 -11.33 -13.18 -1.21
CA PRO A 118 -11.64 -13.40 0.19
C PRO A 118 -12.23 -12.12 0.81
N GLN A 119 -13.13 -12.30 1.76
CA GLN A 119 -13.86 -11.17 2.35
C GLN A 119 -12.93 -10.13 2.97
N THR A 120 -11.85 -10.54 3.62
CA THR A 120 -10.88 -9.63 4.25
C THR A 120 -10.16 -8.75 3.23
N LEU A 121 -9.77 -9.29 2.07
CA LEU A 121 -9.19 -8.50 0.98
C LEU A 121 -10.19 -7.52 0.37
N ARG A 122 -11.46 -7.93 0.22
CA ARG A 122 -12.50 -6.99 -0.21
C ARG A 122 -12.71 -5.87 0.78
N THR A 123 -12.76 -6.18 2.08
CA THR A 123 -12.86 -5.17 3.15
C THR A 123 -11.64 -4.24 3.14
N PHE A 124 -10.44 -4.76 2.88
CA PHE A 124 -9.23 -3.94 2.71
C PHE A 124 -9.36 -2.99 1.52
N ILE A 125 -9.81 -3.49 0.36
CA ILE A 125 -10.04 -2.68 -0.84
C ILE A 125 -11.10 -1.60 -0.57
N SER A 126 -12.26 -1.97 -0.03
CA SER A 126 -13.34 -1.02 0.30
C SER A 126 -12.87 0.04 1.28
N PHE A 127 -12.09 -0.33 2.30
CA PHE A 127 -11.49 0.63 3.22
C PHE A 127 -10.58 1.64 2.50
N LEU A 128 -9.73 1.19 1.56
CA LEU A 128 -8.90 2.11 0.80
C LEU A 128 -9.72 3.03 -0.09
N GLU A 129 -10.78 2.52 -0.73
CA GLU A 129 -11.65 3.33 -1.58
C GLU A 129 -12.42 4.38 -0.78
N GLU A 130 -12.90 4.03 0.42
CA GLU A 130 -13.52 4.97 1.36
C GLU A 130 -12.53 6.05 1.81
N GLU A 131 -11.31 5.66 2.16
CA GLU A 131 -10.29 6.62 2.58
C GLU A 131 -9.86 7.52 1.43
N LEU A 132 -9.66 6.98 0.23
CA LEU A 132 -9.08 7.70 -0.90
C LEU A 132 -10.12 8.44 -1.77
N GLU A 133 -11.41 8.14 -1.59
CA GLU A 133 -12.53 8.64 -2.40
C GLU A 133 -12.36 8.37 -3.91
N VAL A 134 -11.58 7.34 -4.25
CA VAL A 134 -11.26 6.93 -5.63
C VAL A 134 -11.42 5.41 -5.76
N PRO A 135 -12.10 4.91 -6.81
CA PRO A 135 -12.27 3.47 -7.00
C PRO A 135 -10.96 2.78 -7.37
N ILE A 136 -10.73 1.59 -6.80
CA ILE A 136 -9.72 0.64 -7.22
C ILE A 136 -10.37 -0.30 -8.24
N LYS A 137 -9.92 -0.21 -9.50
CA LYS A 137 -10.52 -0.94 -10.63
C LYS A 137 -9.85 -2.26 -10.92
N TYR A 138 -8.58 -2.36 -10.58
CA TYR A 138 -7.79 -3.56 -10.82
C TYR A 138 -6.99 -3.94 -9.59
N LEU A 139 -6.86 -5.24 -9.39
CA LEU A 139 -6.03 -5.86 -8.36
C LEU A 139 -5.00 -6.76 -9.07
N SER A 140 -3.71 -6.53 -8.83
CA SER A 140 -2.64 -7.45 -9.24
C SER A 140 -2.22 -8.32 -8.06
N THR A 141 -2.17 -9.63 -8.30
CA THR A 141 -1.86 -10.68 -7.32
C THR A 141 -0.60 -11.46 -7.70
N GLY A 142 0.25 -10.87 -8.53
CA GLY A 142 1.52 -11.43 -8.95
C GLY A 142 2.12 -10.68 -10.15
N PRO A 143 3.30 -11.10 -10.64
CA PRO A 143 4.04 -10.39 -11.68
C PRO A 143 3.55 -10.67 -13.11
N GLN A 144 2.76 -11.71 -13.36
CA GLN A 144 2.25 -12.04 -14.69
C GLN A 144 1.07 -11.15 -15.07
N ARG A 145 0.88 -10.93 -16.38
CA ARG A 145 -0.21 -10.07 -16.89
C ARG A 145 -1.59 -10.66 -16.59
N GLU A 146 -1.68 -11.98 -16.58
CA GLU A 146 -2.91 -12.74 -16.33
C GLU A 146 -3.32 -12.71 -14.85
N GLU A 147 -2.42 -12.28 -13.95
CA GLU A 147 -2.67 -12.12 -12.51
C GLU A 147 -3.21 -10.72 -12.17
N LEU A 148 -3.95 -10.13 -13.12
CA LEU A 148 -4.64 -8.86 -12.98
C LEU A 148 -6.16 -9.10 -12.99
N ILE A 149 -6.79 -8.92 -11.84
CA ILE A 149 -8.22 -9.12 -11.64
C ILE A 149 -8.92 -7.77 -11.81
N LYS A 150 -9.89 -7.71 -12.73
CA LYS A 150 -10.79 -6.56 -12.84
C LYS A 150 -11.82 -6.63 -11.71
N LEU A 151 -11.85 -5.58 -10.88
CA LEU A 151 -12.86 -5.41 -9.84
C LEU A 151 -14.10 -4.84 -10.52
N ALA A 152 -15.14 -5.67 -10.65
CA ALA A 152 -16.42 -5.23 -11.16
C ALA A 152 -17.09 -4.35 -10.10
N LYS A 153 -17.45 -3.13 -10.50
CA LYS A 153 -18.35 -2.25 -9.78
C LYS A 153 -19.52 -1.93 -10.70
#